data_AF-A0A9D4LTR3-F1
#
_entry.id   AF-A0A9D4LTR3-F1
#
_cell.length_a   1.000
_cell.length_b   1.000
_cell.length_c   1.000
_cell.angle_alpha   90.00
_cell.angle_beta   90.00
_cell.angle_gamma   90.00
#
_symmetry.space_group_name_H-M   'P 1'
#
loop_
_entity.id
_entity.type
_entity.pdbx_description
1 polymer ?
#
loop_
_entity_poly.entity_id
_entity_poly.type
_entity_poly.pdbx_seq_one_letter_code
_entity_poly.pdbx_strand_id
1 'polypeptide(L)'
;MTLKIESKNVADRRAKYCNFQADTTKMASASHGRVYAYNAYNHPTFTLNFKNPCFLQGVNYKSSEDIRCVPYFLLPGFPKCATTSVWEGLKVHPRIKLLHFKEPNFLHRLDRGGLPFTDAVKNYTDTFAESTKAIMSSPHFVNRETFYDQITGEASVDYSFDNRYWPLYPGNENCREPAVTLADFAHRLNPNMKIIFVVRDPVERLYSDYVFESLFLGYPVSKQGFHQRVLSTIAAHKLCRKYQSARACAYNSSLETWEVRLRVGMYHVFIEDWAAVFTANNIAVIRTEELDEDRKLETYRKLFKFLDVRELTPLEEKALLSKANFNIGTTKLVVGPMMHETKKILQDFYRPFNKKLSKLIPYITYNY
;
A
#
# COMPACT_ATOMS: atom_id res chain seq x y z
N MET A 1 -16.79 -5.80 -4.74
CA MET A 1 -15.79 -4.80 -4.34
C MET A 1 -16.03 -3.58 -5.22
N THR A 2 -16.84 -2.62 -4.78
CA THR A 2 -17.13 -1.43 -5.60
C THR A 2 -16.86 -0.20 -4.76
N LEU A 3 -15.96 0.66 -5.25
CA LEU A 3 -15.57 1.92 -4.62
C LEU A 3 -16.31 3.07 -5.28
N LYS A 4 -16.66 4.09 -4.51
CA LYS A 4 -17.24 5.35 -5.02
C LYS A 4 -16.16 6.42 -5.06
N ILE A 5 -15.69 6.82 -6.24
CA ILE A 5 -14.51 7.68 -6.38
C ILE A 5 -14.73 8.73 -7.48
N GLU A 6 -14.28 9.96 -7.23
CA GLU A 6 -13.97 10.97 -8.26
C GLU A 6 -12.46 10.96 -8.51
N SER A 7 -12.02 10.57 -9.70
CA SER A 7 -10.61 10.73 -10.09
C SER A 7 -10.27 12.22 -10.13
N LYS A 8 -9.14 12.61 -9.54
CA LYS A 8 -8.65 14.00 -9.57
C LYS A 8 -7.23 13.96 -10.09
N ASN A 9 -6.92 14.75 -11.11
CA ASN A 9 -5.55 14.80 -11.60
C ASN A 9 -4.65 15.53 -10.58
N VAL A 10 -3.33 15.46 -10.77
CA VAL A 10 -2.36 16.10 -9.86
C VAL A 10 -2.55 17.62 -9.81
N ALA A 11 -2.94 18.27 -10.91
CA ALA A 11 -3.17 19.71 -10.95
C ALA A 11 -4.35 20.12 -10.07
N ASP A 12 -5.45 19.36 -10.07
CA ASP A 12 -6.62 19.58 -9.21
C ASP A 12 -6.25 19.43 -7.73
N ARG A 13 -5.43 18.42 -7.40
CA ARG A 13 -4.92 18.24 -6.03
C ARG A 13 -4.01 19.38 -5.61
N ARG A 14 -3.13 19.87 -6.51
CA ARG A 14 -2.29 21.04 -6.23
C ARG A 14 -3.11 22.31 -6.00
N ALA A 15 -4.12 22.56 -6.85
CA ALA A 15 -5.06 23.66 -6.66
C ALA A 15 -5.76 23.61 -5.30
N LYS A 16 -6.06 22.41 -4.81
CA LYS A 16 -6.72 22.20 -3.53
C LYS A 16 -5.79 22.35 -2.32
N TYR A 17 -4.56 21.87 -2.39
CA TYR A 17 -3.69 21.70 -1.21
C TYR A 17 -2.52 22.69 -1.12
N CYS A 18 -2.23 23.43 -2.19
CA CYS A 18 -1.05 24.28 -2.30
C CYS A 18 -1.41 25.75 -2.41
N ASN A 19 -0.64 26.61 -1.73
CA ASN A 19 -0.85 28.04 -1.81
C ASN A 19 -0.14 28.59 -3.06
N PHE A 20 -0.90 29.16 -3.99
CA PHE A 20 -0.35 29.81 -5.20
C PHE A 20 0.26 31.20 -4.92
N GLN A 21 0.07 31.78 -3.73
CA GLN A 21 0.55 33.12 -3.37
C GLN A 21 1.98 33.18 -2.80
N ALA A 22 2.78 32.12 -2.92
CA ALA A 22 4.18 32.16 -2.51
C ALA A 22 5.06 32.74 -3.63
N ASP A 23 5.25 34.05 -3.56
CA ASP A 23 6.35 34.86 -4.09
C ASP A 23 7.26 34.17 -5.14
N THR A 24 6.99 34.44 -6.42
CA THR A 24 7.77 33.95 -7.58
C THR A 24 9.24 34.41 -7.58
N THR A 25 9.62 35.26 -6.64
CA THR A 25 10.94 35.88 -6.48
C THR A 25 11.90 35.08 -5.59
N LYS A 26 11.47 33.96 -4.98
CA LYS A 26 12.35 33.06 -4.19
C LYS A 26 12.56 31.65 -4.78
N MET A 27 12.29 31.46 -6.08
CA MET A 27 12.54 30.18 -6.77
C MET A 27 13.99 29.99 -7.26
N ALA A 28 14.95 30.79 -6.79
CA ALA A 28 16.34 30.74 -7.26
C ALA A 28 17.38 30.56 -6.14
N SER A 29 17.14 29.75 -5.11
CA SER A 29 18.23 29.20 -4.27
C SER A 29 17.76 28.12 -3.29
N ALA A 30 17.36 26.94 -3.79
CA ALA A 30 17.29 25.75 -2.93
C ALA A 30 17.67 24.51 -3.76
N SER A 31 18.94 24.12 -3.66
CA SER A 31 19.49 22.81 -4.05
C SER A 31 19.17 22.30 -5.46
N HIS A 32 19.98 22.75 -6.42
CA HIS A 32 20.05 22.32 -7.84
C HIS A 32 20.52 20.86 -8.04
N GLY A 33 19.90 19.86 -7.39
CA GLY A 33 20.35 18.45 -7.53
C GLY A 33 19.27 17.36 -7.48
N ARG A 34 18.04 17.65 -7.03
CA ARG A 34 17.00 16.61 -6.83
C ARG A 34 15.70 16.84 -7.62
N VAL A 35 15.67 17.87 -8.46
CA VAL A 35 14.47 18.39 -9.14
C VAL A 35 14.17 17.66 -10.47
N TYR A 36 15.11 16.91 -11.04
CA TYR A 36 14.95 16.33 -12.39
C TYR A 36 14.39 14.90 -12.45
N ALA A 37 14.28 14.19 -11.32
CA ALA A 37 13.98 12.75 -11.33
C ALA A 37 12.51 12.39 -11.61
N TYR A 38 11.53 13.17 -11.15
CA TYR A 38 10.11 12.80 -11.31
C TYR A 38 9.59 13.04 -12.74
N ASN A 39 10.02 14.11 -13.41
CA ASN A 39 9.53 14.46 -14.74
C ASN A 39 10.29 13.80 -15.89
N ALA A 40 11.49 13.26 -15.65
CA ALA A 40 12.33 12.67 -16.69
C ALA A 40 12.09 11.17 -16.95
N TYR A 41 11.15 10.52 -16.24
CA TYR A 41 10.82 9.13 -16.49
C TYR A 41 9.81 9.00 -17.63
N ASN A 42 10.30 8.57 -18.79
CA ASN A 42 9.46 8.06 -19.87
C ASN A 42 9.05 6.63 -19.53
N HIS A 43 7.76 6.42 -19.36
CA HIS A 43 7.19 5.10 -19.12
C HIS A 43 7.56 4.18 -20.30
N PRO A 44 8.15 3.00 -20.06
CA PRO A 44 8.51 2.09 -21.13
C PRO A 44 7.25 1.58 -21.84
N THR A 45 7.33 1.34 -23.13
CA THR A 45 6.21 0.70 -23.84
C THR A 45 6.16 -0.76 -23.41
N PHE A 46 5.09 -1.16 -22.72
CA PHE A 46 4.91 -2.55 -22.31
C PHE A 46 4.59 -3.44 -23.51
N THR A 47 5.20 -4.62 -23.55
CA THR A 47 5.03 -5.59 -24.62
C THR A 47 3.66 -6.26 -24.52
N LEU A 48 2.89 -6.27 -25.62
CA LEU A 48 1.49 -6.71 -25.62
C LEU A 48 1.29 -8.23 -25.39
N ASN A 49 2.32 -9.03 -25.61
CA ASN A 49 2.25 -10.48 -25.45
C ASN A 49 2.46 -10.96 -24.00
N PHE A 50 2.64 -10.04 -23.05
CA PHE A 50 2.69 -10.33 -21.63
C PHE A 50 1.46 -9.77 -20.93
N LYS A 51 0.79 -10.59 -20.13
CA LYS A 51 -0.23 -10.10 -19.19
C LYS A 51 0.39 -9.21 -18.11
N ASN A 52 1.57 -9.59 -17.62
CA ASN A 52 2.35 -8.75 -16.72
C ASN A 52 2.95 -7.56 -17.48
N PRO A 53 3.00 -6.34 -16.89
CA PRO A 53 3.69 -5.21 -17.50
C PRO A 53 5.20 -5.48 -17.58
N CYS A 54 5.65 -5.84 -18.78
CA CYS A 54 7.05 -6.14 -19.07
C CYS A 54 7.50 -5.34 -20.30
N PHE A 55 8.80 -5.03 -20.36
CA PHE A 55 9.41 -4.26 -21.44
C PHE A 55 10.84 -4.74 -21.69
N LEU A 56 11.38 -4.40 -22.86
CA LEU A 56 12.79 -4.66 -23.19
C LEU A 56 13.67 -3.54 -22.64
N GLN A 57 14.73 -3.90 -21.92
CA GLN A 57 15.70 -2.95 -21.37
C GLN A 57 17.07 -3.13 -22.06
N GLY A 58 17.47 -2.18 -22.91
CA GLY A 58 18.77 -2.17 -23.59
C GLY A 58 18.74 -1.56 -24.99
N VAL A 59 19.90 -1.23 -25.56
CA VAL A 59 20.06 -0.60 -26.89
C VAL A 59 20.14 -1.64 -28.02
N ASN A 60 20.51 -2.88 -27.69
CA ASN A 60 20.68 -3.98 -28.65
C ASN A 60 19.61 -5.05 -28.39
N TYR A 61 18.42 -4.85 -28.94
CA TYR A 61 17.23 -5.72 -28.87
C TYR A 61 17.49 -7.13 -29.43
N LYS A 62 18.28 -7.96 -28.75
CA LYS A 62 18.74 -9.25 -29.31
C LYS A 62 18.46 -10.48 -28.45
N SER A 63 18.03 -10.36 -27.18
CA SER A 63 17.75 -11.57 -26.39
C SER A 63 16.58 -11.44 -25.40
N SER A 64 16.06 -12.60 -25.01
CA SER A 64 15.09 -12.79 -23.92
C SER A 64 15.65 -12.43 -22.54
N GLU A 65 16.96 -12.20 -22.39
CA GLU A 65 17.60 -11.86 -21.12
C GLU A 65 17.41 -10.37 -20.74
N ASP A 66 17.01 -9.55 -21.71
CA ASP A 66 16.78 -8.11 -21.56
C ASP A 66 15.34 -7.75 -21.17
N ILE A 67 14.44 -8.74 -21.05
CA ILE A 67 13.07 -8.50 -20.56
C ILE A 67 13.15 -8.14 -19.08
N ARG A 68 12.43 -7.07 -18.71
CA ARG A 68 12.23 -6.63 -17.34
C ARG A 68 10.75 -6.44 -17.10
N CYS A 69 10.30 -6.78 -15.90
CA CYS A 69 8.90 -6.67 -15.51
C CYS A 69 8.77 -5.81 -14.25
N VAL A 70 7.69 -5.03 -14.19
CA VAL A 70 7.25 -4.32 -12.97
C VAL A 70 6.07 -5.10 -12.35
N PRO A 71 5.72 -4.88 -11.08
CA PRO A 71 4.59 -5.59 -10.48
C PRO A 71 3.27 -5.29 -11.21
N TYR A 72 2.50 -6.34 -11.46
CA TYR A 72 1.11 -6.24 -11.92
C TYR A 72 0.22 -5.69 -10.82
N PHE A 73 0.50 -6.04 -9.56
CA PHE A 73 -0.26 -5.58 -8.41
C PHE A 73 0.60 -5.20 -7.20
N LEU A 74 0.06 -4.33 -6.34
CA LEU A 74 0.60 -4.01 -5.03
C LEU A 74 -0.37 -4.39 -3.92
N LEU A 75 0.20 -4.84 -2.81
CA LEU A 75 -0.45 -4.94 -1.51
C LEU A 75 0.20 -3.89 -0.58
N PRO A 76 -0.20 -2.62 -0.68
CA PRO A 76 0.50 -1.50 -0.06
C PRO A 76 0.18 -1.33 1.44
N GLY A 77 -0.70 -2.15 2.02
CA GLY A 77 -1.08 -2.02 3.41
C GLY A 77 -2.34 -2.78 3.81
N PHE A 78 -2.76 -2.66 5.06
CA PHE A 78 -2.08 -1.94 6.16
C PHE A 78 -1.32 -2.91 7.08
N PRO A 79 -0.29 -2.47 7.83
CA PRO A 79 0.40 -3.34 8.78
C PRO A 79 -0.58 -3.90 9.80
N LYS A 80 -0.30 -5.12 10.28
CA LYS A 80 -1.10 -5.86 11.27
C LYS A 80 -2.55 -6.16 10.84
N CYS A 81 -2.83 -6.10 9.54
CA CYS A 81 -4.09 -6.48 8.93
C CYS A 81 -3.96 -7.82 8.14
N ALA A 82 -3.18 -8.78 8.64
CA ALA A 82 -3.01 -10.10 8.01
C ALA A 82 -2.51 -10.10 6.53
N THR A 83 -1.80 -9.06 6.12
CA THR A 83 -1.23 -8.94 4.76
C THR A 83 -0.27 -10.08 4.41
N THR A 84 0.38 -10.71 5.39
CA THR A 84 1.25 -11.88 5.17
C THR A 84 0.43 -13.12 4.86
N SER A 85 -0.71 -13.34 5.54
CA SER A 85 -1.64 -14.41 5.19
C SER A 85 -2.15 -14.26 3.77
N VAL A 86 -2.54 -13.04 3.37
CA VAL A 86 -2.98 -12.73 2.00
C VAL A 86 -1.88 -13.02 0.99
N TRP A 87 -0.67 -12.52 1.22
CA TRP A 87 0.48 -12.77 0.36
C TRP A 87 0.77 -14.25 0.15
N GLU A 88 0.79 -15.04 1.23
CA GLU A 88 1.06 -16.48 1.18
C GLU A 88 -0.07 -17.27 0.50
N GLY A 89 -1.33 -16.84 0.64
CA GLY A 89 -2.43 -17.46 -0.11
C GLY A 89 -2.42 -17.10 -1.60
N LEU A 90 -2.00 -15.89 -1.97
CA LEU A 90 -1.83 -15.53 -3.39
C LEU A 90 -0.76 -16.38 -4.07
N LYS A 91 0.31 -16.78 -3.37
CA LYS A 91 1.35 -17.68 -3.88
C LYS A 91 0.84 -19.06 -4.29
N VAL A 92 -0.33 -19.49 -3.79
CA VAL A 92 -0.91 -20.81 -4.13
C VAL A 92 -1.35 -20.85 -5.61
N HIS A 93 -1.68 -19.72 -6.19
CA HIS A 93 -2.18 -19.67 -7.56
C HIS A 93 -1.04 -19.82 -8.59
N PRO A 94 -1.07 -20.82 -9.51
CA PRO A 94 0.08 -21.08 -10.38
C PRO A 94 0.47 -19.95 -11.33
N ARG A 95 -0.49 -19.09 -11.70
CA ARG A 95 -0.25 -17.90 -12.54
C ARG A 95 0.36 -16.71 -11.79
N ILE A 96 0.54 -16.78 -10.48
CA ILE A 96 1.10 -15.69 -9.68
C ILE A 96 2.54 -16.05 -9.26
N LYS A 97 3.52 -15.30 -9.76
CA LYS A 97 4.96 -15.50 -9.52
C LYS A 97 5.51 -14.39 -8.62
N LEU A 98 5.30 -14.53 -7.32
CA LEU A 98 5.71 -13.52 -6.35
C LEU A 98 7.16 -13.67 -5.93
N LEU A 99 7.73 -12.58 -5.41
CA LEU A 99 9.00 -12.59 -4.70
C LEU A 99 8.94 -13.54 -3.50
N HIS A 100 10.06 -14.19 -3.20
CA HIS A 100 10.17 -15.06 -2.03
C HIS A 100 9.93 -14.29 -0.73
N PHE A 101 10.43 -13.06 -0.65
CA PHE A 101 10.31 -12.16 0.50
C PHE A 101 9.24 -11.07 0.28
N LYS A 102 8.66 -10.59 1.39
CA LYS A 102 7.81 -9.39 1.42
C LYS A 102 8.65 -8.16 1.75
N GLU A 103 8.07 -6.99 1.49
CA GLU A 103 8.57 -5.68 1.89
C GLU A 103 9.96 -5.35 1.29
N PRO A 104 10.16 -5.44 -0.04
CA PRO A 104 11.37 -4.91 -0.68
C PRO A 104 11.52 -3.39 -0.48
N ASN A 105 10.43 -2.70 -0.14
CA ASN A 105 10.37 -1.28 0.22
C ASN A 105 10.98 -0.35 -0.84
N PHE A 106 10.84 -0.73 -2.10
CA PHE A 106 11.31 0.04 -3.25
C PHE A 106 10.76 1.46 -3.34
N LEU A 107 9.44 1.69 -3.24
CA LEU A 107 8.88 3.04 -3.38
C LEU A 107 9.41 3.98 -2.27
N HIS A 108 9.79 3.45 -1.11
CA HIS A 108 10.48 4.22 -0.07
C HIS A 108 11.92 4.59 -0.42
N ARG A 109 12.57 3.84 -1.32
CA ARG A 109 13.90 4.20 -1.84
C ARG A 109 13.80 5.36 -2.83
N LEU A 110 12.68 5.48 -3.55
CA LEU A 110 12.37 6.65 -4.39
C LEU A 110 12.13 7.90 -3.53
N ASP A 111 11.45 7.73 -2.41
CA ASP A 111 11.13 8.78 -1.44
C ASP A 111 12.41 9.40 -0.81
N ARG A 112 13.37 8.57 -0.42
CA ARG A 112 14.57 9.01 0.34
C ARG A 112 15.63 9.76 -0.49
N GLY A 113 15.36 10.09 -1.76
CA GLY A 113 16.23 10.90 -2.60
C GLY A 113 17.61 10.28 -2.89
N GLY A 114 17.72 8.95 -2.81
CA GLY A 114 18.99 8.24 -2.99
C GLY A 114 19.43 8.08 -4.45
N LEU A 115 18.48 8.07 -5.40
CA LEU A 115 18.75 7.82 -6.82
C LEU A 115 17.74 8.57 -7.73
N PRO A 116 18.13 8.95 -8.96
CA PRO A 116 17.18 9.31 -10.02
C PRO A 116 16.10 8.22 -10.21
N PHE A 117 14.87 8.62 -10.55
CA PHE A 117 13.73 7.69 -10.67
C PHE A 117 14.00 6.57 -11.68
N THR A 118 14.68 6.87 -12.79
CA THR A 118 15.11 5.89 -13.79
C THR A 118 16.00 4.79 -13.22
N ASP A 119 17.01 5.17 -12.44
CA ASP A 119 17.97 4.24 -11.83
C ASP A 119 17.32 3.41 -10.73
N ALA A 120 16.43 4.05 -9.98
CA ALA A 120 15.61 3.35 -9.00
C ALA A 120 14.69 2.34 -9.68
N VAL A 121 13.98 2.69 -10.76
CA VAL A 121 13.15 1.73 -11.51
C VAL A 121 13.99 0.57 -12.04
N LYS A 122 15.20 0.82 -12.54
CA LYS A 122 16.11 -0.26 -12.94
C LYS A 122 16.38 -1.21 -11.76
N ASN A 123 16.84 -0.68 -10.63
CA ASN A 123 17.09 -1.47 -9.41
C ASN A 123 15.84 -2.22 -8.93
N TYR A 124 14.66 -1.63 -9.17
CA TYR A 124 13.40 -2.28 -8.85
C TYR A 124 13.15 -3.50 -9.71
N THR A 125 13.25 -3.33 -11.03
CA THR A 125 13.04 -4.44 -11.96
C THR A 125 14.06 -5.56 -11.77
N ASP A 126 15.28 -5.23 -11.34
CA ASP A 126 16.30 -6.22 -10.99
C ASP A 126 15.87 -7.07 -9.77
N THR A 127 15.05 -6.52 -8.85
CA THR A 127 14.44 -7.28 -7.73
C THR A 127 13.44 -8.33 -8.25
N PHE A 128 12.82 -8.12 -9.41
CA PHE A 128 11.88 -9.05 -10.05
C PHE A 128 12.54 -9.95 -11.10
N ALA A 129 13.87 -10.01 -11.18
CA ALA A 129 14.55 -10.79 -12.22
C ALA A 129 14.14 -12.29 -12.18
N GLU A 130 14.01 -12.87 -10.99
CA GLU A 130 13.55 -14.27 -10.83
C GLU A 130 12.10 -14.46 -11.25
N SER A 131 11.20 -13.57 -10.81
CA SER A 131 9.79 -13.60 -11.23
C SER A 131 9.65 -13.42 -12.74
N THR A 132 10.48 -12.56 -13.34
CA THR A 132 10.53 -12.33 -14.79
C THR A 132 10.93 -13.60 -15.52
N LYS A 133 11.99 -14.28 -15.09
CA LYS A 133 12.41 -15.58 -15.64
C LYS A 133 11.31 -16.63 -15.52
N ALA A 134 10.62 -16.68 -14.37
CA ALA A 134 9.52 -17.62 -14.16
C ALA A 134 8.30 -17.36 -15.07
N ILE A 135 7.97 -16.09 -15.32
CA ILE A 135 6.91 -15.71 -16.28
C ILE A 135 7.29 -16.21 -17.68
N MET A 136 8.55 -16.00 -18.08
CA MET A 136 9.05 -16.36 -19.40
C MET A 136 9.20 -17.87 -19.64
N SER A 137 9.27 -18.68 -18.58
CA SER A 137 9.43 -20.13 -18.70
C SER A 137 8.13 -20.89 -18.95
N SER A 138 6.97 -20.22 -19.03
CA SER A 138 5.67 -20.87 -19.19
C SER A 138 4.76 -20.18 -20.23
N PRO A 139 5.19 -20.13 -21.51
CA PRO A 139 4.37 -19.55 -22.58
C PRO A 139 3.12 -20.39 -22.88
N HIS A 140 2.12 -19.73 -23.45
CA HIS A 140 0.91 -20.31 -24.04
C HIS A 140 0.78 -19.80 -25.48
N PHE A 141 0.33 -20.66 -26.40
CA PHE A 141 0.13 -20.24 -27.79
C PHE A 141 -1.30 -19.78 -28.01
N VAL A 142 -1.47 -18.53 -28.43
CA VAL A 142 -2.77 -17.95 -28.81
C VAL A 142 -2.64 -17.46 -30.25
N ASN A 143 -3.47 -17.98 -31.17
CA ASN A 143 -3.43 -17.59 -32.58
C ASN A 143 -2.04 -17.67 -33.25
N ARG A 144 -1.24 -18.68 -32.89
CA ARG A 144 0.16 -18.87 -33.34
C ARG A 144 1.16 -17.83 -32.79
N GLU A 145 0.76 -17.01 -31.84
CA GLU A 145 1.63 -16.09 -31.10
C GLU A 145 1.91 -16.62 -29.68
N THR A 146 3.11 -16.34 -29.19
CA THR A 146 3.55 -16.70 -27.84
C THR A 146 3.04 -15.68 -26.83
N PHE A 147 2.18 -16.09 -25.91
CA PHE A 147 1.59 -15.26 -24.87
C PHE A 147 2.00 -15.73 -23.46
N TYR A 148 2.25 -14.79 -22.56
CA TYR A 148 2.64 -15.04 -21.18
C TYR A 148 1.57 -14.51 -20.22
N ASP A 149 0.76 -15.41 -19.68
CA ASP A 149 -0.43 -15.09 -18.86
C ASP A 149 -0.16 -15.02 -17.34
N GLN A 150 1.11 -15.16 -16.93
CA GLN A 150 1.52 -15.09 -15.54
C GLN A 150 1.77 -13.64 -15.10
N ILE A 151 1.55 -13.37 -13.81
CA ILE A 151 1.69 -12.05 -13.20
C ILE A 151 2.60 -12.10 -11.98
N THR A 152 3.24 -10.97 -11.65
CA THR A 152 3.96 -10.77 -10.39
C THR A 152 3.34 -9.63 -9.59
N GLY A 153 3.76 -9.47 -8.35
CA GLY A 153 3.29 -8.39 -7.48
C GLY A 153 4.26 -8.16 -6.33
N GLU A 154 3.95 -7.16 -5.51
CA GLU A 154 4.71 -6.83 -4.30
C GLU A 154 3.79 -6.54 -3.12
N ALA A 155 4.27 -6.81 -1.91
CA ALA A 155 3.64 -6.37 -0.68
C ALA A 155 4.64 -5.61 0.22
N SER A 156 4.50 -4.28 0.27
CA SER A 156 5.17 -3.39 1.22
C SER A 156 4.09 -2.58 1.95
N VAL A 157 3.84 -2.93 3.22
CA VAL A 157 2.57 -2.59 3.91
C VAL A 157 2.45 -1.14 4.38
N ASP A 158 3.54 -0.40 4.26
CA ASP A 158 3.69 0.99 4.66
C ASP A 158 3.51 1.97 3.49
N TYR A 159 3.52 1.52 2.23
CA TYR A 159 3.24 2.36 1.06
C TYR A 159 1.89 3.06 1.12
N SER A 160 0.90 2.40 1.74
CA SER A 160 -0.44 2.95 1.88
C SER A 160 -0.45 4.31 2.58
N PHE A 161 0.37 4.50 3.62
CA PHE A 161 0.27 5.65 4.53
C PHE A 161 1.58 6.41 4.77
N ASP A 162 2.74 5.79 4.58
CA ASP A 162 4.02 6.35 5.00
C ASP A 162 4.62 7.25 3.93
N ASN A 163 4.05 8.43 3.79
CA ASN A 163 4.57 9.50 2.93
C ASN A 163 5.34 10.53 3.76
N ARG A 164 6.13 10.12 4.75
CA ARG A 164 6.68 11.05 5.77
C ARG A 164 7.57 12.15 5.19
N TYR A 165 8.16 11.96 4.02
CA TYR A 165 8.93 13.00 3.32
C TYR A 165 8.17 13.60 2.15
N TRP A 166 6.84 13.53 2.14
CA TRP A 166 6.01 14.18 1.13
C TRP A 166 6.37 15.66 0.87
N PRO A 167 6.80 16.49 1.85
CA PRO A 167 7.19 17.87 1.55
C PRO A 167 8.37 17.99 0.60
N LEU A 168 9.17 16.92 0.45
CA LEU A 168 10.32 16.85 -0.44
C LEU A 168 9.97 16.31 -1.83
N TYR A 169 8.74 15.81 -2.05
CA TYR A 169 8.34 15.30 -3.36
C TYR A 169 8.18 16.45 -4.35
N PRO A 170 8.71 16.31 -5.58
CA PRO A 170 8.39 17.24 -6.66
C PRO A 170 6.88 17.29 -6.86
N GLY A 171 6.31 18.49 -6.93
CA GLY A 171 4.87 18.66 -6.99
C GLY A 171 4.18 18.88 -5.63
N ASN A 172 4.93 18.97 -4.52
CA ASN A 172 4.43 19.34 -3.20
C ASN A 172 4.95 20.71 -2.68
N GLU A 173 5.56 21.51 -3.54
CA GLU A 173 6.07 22.83 -3.18
C GLU A 173 4.94 23.74 -2.68
N ASN A 174 5.16 24.39 -1.54
CA ASN A 174 4.20 25.30 -0.90
C ASN A 174 2.83 24.66 -0.57
N CYS A 175 2.79 23.34 -0.44
CA CYS A 175 1.58 22.62 -0.06
C CYS A 175 1.45 22.47 1.46
N ARG A 176 0.23 22.58 1.97
CA ARG A 176 -0.10 22.34 3.39
C ARG A 176 -0.40 20.87 3.67
N GLU A 177 -0.70 20.11 2.62
CA GLU A 177 -0.92 18.68 2.62
C GLU A 177 -0.37 18.07 1.32
N PRO A 178 -0.06 16.77 1.24
CA PRO A 178 0.52 16.19 0.03
C PRO A 178 -0.45 16.26 -1.14
N ALA A 179 -0.03 16.85 -2.26
CA ALA A 179 -0.70 16.73 -3.56
C ALA A 179 -0.19 15.53 -4.37
N VAL A 180 1.08 15.18 -4.17
CA VAL A 180 1.77 13.99 -4.69
C VAL A 180 2.10 13.06 -3.53
N THR A 181 1.90 11.75 -3.72
CA THR A 181 2.11 10.67 -2.75
C THR A 181 2.77 9.45 -3.42
N LEU A 182 3.11 8.41 -2.65
CA LEU A 182 3.56 7.11 -3.15
C LEU A 182 2.59 6.47 -4.17
N ALA A 183 1.29 6.79 -4.09
CA ALA A 183 0.32 6.35 -5.09
C ALA A 183 0.63 6.92 -6.49
N ASP A 184 1.06 8.18 -6.58
CA ASP A 184 1.44 8.82 -7.84
C ASP A 184 2.71 8.19 -8.45
N PHE A 185 3.68 7.80 -7.61
CA PHE A 185 4.86 7.08 -8.06
C PHE A 185 4.51 5.67 -8.56
N ALA A 186 3.64 4.95 -7.86
CA ALA A 186 3.13 3.64 -8.29
C ALA A 186 2.37 3.74 -9.63
N HIS A 187 1.53 4.75 -9.80
CA HIS A 187 0.79 4.99 -11.04
C HIS A 187 1.71 5.37 -12.20
N ARG A 188 2.76 6.17 -11.94
CA ARG A 188 3.78 6.47 -12.95
C ARG A 188 4.57 5.23 -13.38
N LEU A 189 4.73 4.25 -12.49
CA LEU A 189 5.38 2.98 -12.81
C LEU A 189 4.49 2.05 -13.65
N ASN A 190 3.21 1.95 -13.30
CA ASN A 190 2.21 1.18 -14.03
C ASN A 190 0.81 1.78 -13.77
N PRO A 191 0.25 2.55 -14.72
CA PRO A 191 -1.08 3.16 -14.58
C PRO A 191 -2.21 2.13 -14.39
N ASN A 192 -2.01 0.91 -14.89
CA ASN A 192 -2.98 -0.18 -14.83
C ASN A 192 -2.77 -1.12 -13.63
N MET A 193 -1.89 -0.77 -12.70
CA MET A 193 -1.57 -1.58 -11.55
C MET A 193 -2.82 -1.90 -10.72
N LYS A 194 -2.93 -3.15 -10.24
CA LYS A 194 -3.96 -3.56 -9.30
C LYS A 194 -3.49 -3.30 -7.86
N ILE A 195 -4.34 -2.74 -7.02
CA ILE A 195 -4.03 -2.37 -5.64
C ILE A 195 -4.93 -3.16 -4.70
N ILE A 196 -4.35 -3.88 -3.75
CA ILE A 196 -5.08 -4.69 -2.77
C ILE A 196 -4.81 -4.15 -1.37
N PHE A 197 -5.79 -3.47 -0.77
CA PHE A 197 -5.73 -3.11 0.64
C PHE A 197 -6.32 -4.22 1.51
N VAL A 198 -5.63 -4.52 2.61
CA VAL A 198 -6.19 -5.33 3.70
C VAL A 198 -6.36 -4.43 4.90
N VAL A 199 -7.60 -4.32 5.39
CA VAL A 199 -7.94 -3.54 6.59
C VAL A 199 -8.34 -4.49 7.73
N ARG A 200 -8.40 -3.96 8.94
CA ARG A 200 -8.83 -4.65 10.15
C ARG A 200 -9.59 -3.65 11.02
N ASP A 201 -10.33 -4.10 12.02
CA ASP A 201 -10.71 -3.20 13.11
C ASP A 201 -9.52 -2.33 13.54
N PRO A 202 -9.58 -0.99 13.41
CA PRO A 202 -8.42 -0.11 13.61
C PRO A 202 -7.94 -0.06 15.07
N VAL A 203 -8.81 -0.37 16.03
CA VAL A 203 -8.49 -0.49 17.45
C VAL A 203 -7.67 -1.75 17.70
N GLU A 204 -8.15 -2.89 17.20
CA GLU A 204 -7.44 -4.17 17.30
C GLU A 204 -6.14 -4.18 16.48
N ARG A 205 -6.12 -3.46 15.34
CA ARG A 205 -4.89 -3.22 14.56
C ARG A 205 -3.87 -2.47 15.40
N LEU A 206 -4.23 -1.32 15.96
CA LEU A 206 -3.31 -0.48 16.73
C LEU A 206 -2.73 -1.22 17.93
N TYR A 207 -3.54 -2.02 18.62
CA TYR A 207 -3.03 -2.80 19.76
C TYR A 207 -2.08 -3.93 19.34
N SER A 208 -2.38 -4.61 18.23
CA SER A 208 -1.47 -5.58 17.64
C SER A 208 -0.15 -4.95 17.20
N ASP A 209 -0.23 -3.70 16.74
CA ASP A 209 0.89 -2.87 16.32
C ASP A 209 1.79 -2.52 17.51
N TYR A 210 1.21 -1.97 18.58
CA TYR A 210 1.92 -1.64 19.81
C TYR A 210 2.73 -2.83 20.34
N VAL A 211 2.11 -4.00 20.45
CA VAL A 211 2.81 -5.19 20.96
C VAL A 211 3.93 -5.62 20.03
N PHE A 212 3.70 -5.60 18.72
CA PHE A 212 4.73 -6.01 17.76
C PHE A 212 5.92 -5.06 17.74
N GLU A 213 5.68 -3.76 17.58
CA GLU A 213 6.74 -2.74 17.51
C GLU A 213 7.50 -2.63 18.83
N SER A 214 6.80 -2.72 19.97
CA SER A 214 7.45 -2.66 21.28
C SER A 214 8.35 -3.87 21.51
N LEU A 215 7.90 -5.08 21.17
CA LEU A 215 8.76 -6.27 21.26
C LEU A 215 9.96 -6.20 20.31
N PHE A 216 9.73 -5.75 19.08
CA PHE A 216 10.78 -5.62 18.07
C PHE A 216 11.86 -4.61 18.48
N LEU A 217 11.46 -3.50 19.10
CA LEU A 217 12.36 -2.43 19.55
C LEU A 217 12.89 -2.61 20.98
N GLY A 218 12.50 -3.68 21.68
CA GLY A 218 12.91 -3.94 23.05
C GLY A 218 12.28 -3.02 24.10
N TYR A 219 11.13 -2.40 23.79
CA TYR A 219 10.36 -1.60 24.74
C TYR A 219 9.51 -2.46 25.68
N PRO A 220 9.32 -2.04 26.95
CA PRO A 220 8.45 -2.74 27.87
C PRO A 220 6.99 -2.70 27.40
N VAL A 221 6.34 -3.86 27.40
CA VAL A 221 4.97 -4.01 26.91
C VAL A 221 3.99 -4.20 28.06
N SER A 222 3.01 -3.30 28.20
CA SER A 222 1.95 -3.42 29.20
C SER A 222 0.65 -2.75 28.75
N LYS A 223 -0.48 -3.15 29.34
CA LYS A 223 -1.78 -2.55 29.03
C LYS A 223 -1.86 -1.10 29.49
N GLN A 224 -1.25 -0.79 30.64
CA GLN A 224 -1.16 0.54 31.22
C GLN A 224 -0.26 1.45 30.37
N GLY A 225 0.90 0.94 29.93
CA GLY A 225 1.80 1.65 29.03
C GLY A 225 1.11 1.99 27.70
N PHE A 226 0.40 1.02 27.12
CA PHE A 226 -0.41 1.27 25.93
C PHE A 226 -1.46 2.36 26.16
N HIS A 227 -2.21 2.29 27.25
CA HIS A 227 -3.24 3.27 27.60
C HIS A 227 -2.67 4.69 27.68
N GLN A 228 -1.57 4.90 28.42
CA GLN A 228 -0.97 6.22 28.59
C GLN A 228 -0.47 6.80 27.27
N ARG A 229 0.15 5.98 26.41
CA ARG A 229 0.62 6.41 25.09
C ARG A 229 -0.52 6.70 24.13
N VAL A 230 -1.63 5.97 24.22
CA VAL A 230 -2.85 6.28 23.47
C VAL A 230 -3.41 7.64 23.88
N LEU A 231 -3.50 7.93 25.18
CA LEU A 231 -3.98 9.22 25.68
C LEU A 231 -3.12 10.39 25.17
N SER A 232 -1.80 10.28 25.27
CA SER A 232 -0.88 11.34 24.81
C SER A 232 -0.95 11.53 23.30
N THR A 233 -1.00 10.45 22.52
CA THR A 233 -1.09 10.52 21.06
C THR A 233 -2.42 11.12 20.59
N ILE A 234 -3.54 10.77 21.25
CA ILE A 234 -4.84 11.39 20.97
C ILE A 234 -4.81 12.88 21.33
N ALA A 235 -4.17 13.28 22.43
CA ALA A 235 -4.05 14.69 22.79
C ALA A 235 -3.25 15.48 21.74
N ALA A 236 -2.14 14.92 21.25
CA ALA A 236 -1.36 15.51 20.16
C ALA A 236 -2.18 15.66 18.86
N HIS A 237 -2.93 14.61 18.48
CA HIS A 237 -3.84 14.68 17.35
C HIS A 237 -4.95 15.73 17.54
N LYS A 238 -5.58 15.80 18.72
CA LYS A 238 -6.60 16.82 19.03
C LYS A 238 -6.05 18.23 18.92
N LEU A 239 -4.81 18.45 19.39
CA LEU A 239 -4.14 19.74 19.27
C LEU A 239 -3.88 20.09 17.80
N CYS A 240 -3.35 19.16 17.00
CA CYS A 240 -3.17 19.35 15.57
C CYS A 240 -4.50 19.74 14.89
N ARG A 241 -5.59 19.06 15.22
CA ARG A 241 -6.92 19.29 14.63
C ARG A 241 -7.54 20.65 14.95
N LYS A 242 -7.03 21.38 15.94
CA LYS A 242 -7.43 22.78 16.20
C LYS A 242 -6.97 23.73 15.09
N TYR A 243 -5.87 23.40 14.41
CA TYR A 243 -5.22 24.30 13.46
C TYR A 243 -5.13 23.73 12.05
N GLN A 244 -5.21 22.40 11.90
CA GLN A 244 -4.97 21.68 10.66
C GLN A 244 -6.12 20.74 10.32
N SER A 245 -6.24 20.38 9.04
CA SER A 245 -7.25 19.43 8.55
C SER A 245 -7.02 18.00 9.10
N ALA A 246 -8.00 17.11 8.94
CA ALA A 246 -7.87 15.73 9.40
C ALA A 246 -6.77 15.00 8.62
N ARG A 247 -6.70 15.28 7.32
CA ARG A 247 -5.72 14.73 6.41
C ARG A 247 -4.32 15.27 6.70
N ALA A 248 -4.18 16.58 6.93
CA ALA A 248 -2.92 17.19 7.36
C ALA A 248 -2.35 16.52 8.63
N CYS A 249 -3.20 16.28 9.64
CA CYS A 249 -2.77 15.59 10.86
C CYS A 249 -2.46 14.11 10.62
N ALA A 250 -3.15 13.43 9.70
CA ALA A 250 -2.86 12.03 9.37
C ALA A 250 -1.53 11.84 8.63
N TYR A 251 -1.07 12.86 7.90
CA TYR A 251 0.24 12.89 7.23
C TYR A 251 1.38 13.45 8.09
N ASN A 252 1.07 13.97 9.28
CA ASN A 252 2.09 14.43 10.22
C ASN A 252 2.57 13.26 11.10
N SER A 253 3.61 12.56 10.65
CA SER A 253 4.20 11.43 11.39
C SER A 253 4.84 11.84 12.72
N SER A 254 5.10 13.12 12.96
CA SER A 254 5.68 13.61 14.22
C SER A 254 4.68 13.67 15.39
N LEU A 255 3.39 13.41 15.14
CA LEU A 255 2.35 13.38 16.18
C LEU A 255 2.34 12.08 17.00
N GLU A 256 3.09 11.06 16.57
CA GLU A 256 3.06 9.72 17.14
C GLU A 256 4.46 9.13 17.29
N THR A 257 4.59 8.12 18.16
CA THR A 257 5.81 7.32 18.30
C THR A 257 5.60 5.92 17.70
N TRP A 258 6.68 5.16 17.54
CA TRP A 258 6.61 3.77 17.06
C TRP A 258 5.74 2.86 17.94
N GLU A 259 5.58 3.18 19.22
CA GLU A 259 4.76 2.40 20.15
C GLU A 259 3.25 2.59 19.90
N VAL A 260 2.81 3.75 19.39
CA VAL A 260 1.39 4.00 19.11
C VAL A 260 1.24 4.74 17.78
N ARG A 261 1.19 3.98 16.69
CA ARG A 261 0.94 4.51 15.34
C ARG A 261 -0.55 4.73 15.07
N LEU A 262 -1.15 5.66 15.80
CA LEU A 262 -2.58 5.99 15.78
C LEU A 262 -3.09 6.39 14.39
N ARG A 263 -2.31 7.16 13.62
CA ARG A 263 -2.73 7.68 12.31
C ARG A 263 -2.99 6.55 11.30
N VAL A 264 -2.30 5.42 11.40
CA VAL A 264 -2.36 4.30 10.45
C VAL A 264 -3.76 3.66 10.39
N GLY A 265 -4.53 3.76 11.48
CA GLY A 265 -5.93 3.30 11.50
C GLY A 265 -6.92 4.24 10.80
N MET A 266 -6.49 5.43 10.36
CA MET A 266 -7.32 6.39 9.62
C MET A 266 -7.45 6.00 8.14
N TYR A 267 -7.81 4.74 7.86
CA TYR A 267 -7.72 4.14 6.52
C TYR A 267 -8.36 4.98 5.41
N HIS A 268 -9.49 5.65 5.68
CA HIS A 268 -10.16 6.45 4.67
C HIS A 268 -9.25 7.52 4.07
N VAL A 269 -8.37 8.15 4.88
CA VAL A 269 -7.52 9.25 4.41
C VAL A 269 -6.59 8.73 3.32
N PHE A 270 -5.95 7.60 3.60
CA PHE A 270 -4.94 7.01 2.73
C PHE A 270 -5.58 6.33 1.52
N ILE A 271 -6.64 5.53 1.71
CA ILE A 271 -7.32 4.85 0.60
C ILE A 271 -7.95 5.88 -0.36
N GLU A 272 -8.47 7.01 0.15
CA GLU A 272 -9.01 8.10 -0.67
C GLU A 272 -7.94 8.74 -1.58
N ASP A 273 -6.70 8.87 -1.10
CA ASP A 273 -5.60 9.40 -1.93
C ASP A 273 -5.16 8.41 -3.01
N TRP A 274 -5.10 7.11 -2.70
CA TRP A 274 -4.86 6.08 -3.73
C TRP A 274 -5.99 6.02 -4.76
N ALA A 275 -7.23 6.16 -4.30
CA ALA A 275 -8.42 6.25 -5.15
C ALA A 275 -8.41 7.51 -6.04
N ALA A 276 -7.85 8.63 -5.56
CA ALA A 276 -7.73 9.83 -6.39
C ALA A 276 -6.77 9.63 -7.59
N VAL A 277 -5.88 8.64 -7.53
CA VAL A 277 -4.88 8.33 -8.55
C VAL A 277 -5.32 7.15 -9.44
N PHE A 278 -5.83 6.07 -8.85
CA PHE A 278 -6.22 4.85 -9.56
C PHE A 278 -7.73 4.74 -9.72
N THR A 279 -8.19 4.12 -10.82
CA THR A 279 -9.62 3.91 -11.03
C THR A 279 -10.20 2.93 -9.98
N ALA A 280 -11.51 2.97 -9.76
CA ALA A 280 -12.19 2.04 -8.86
C ALA A 280 -11.95 0.56 -9.23
N ASN A 281 -11.75 0.25 -10.52
CA ASN A 281 -11.49 -1.10 -11.01
C ASN A 281 -10.04 -1.57 -10.77
N ASN A 282 -9.16 -0.66 -10.37
CA ASN A 282 -7.78 -0.94 -9.99
C ASN A 282 -7.62 -1.18 -8.49
N ILE A 283 -8.65 -1.00 -7.65
CA ILE A 283 -8.52 -1.13 -6.20
C ILE A 283 -9.49 -2.16 -5.65
N ALA A 284 -8.95 -3.12 -4.90
CA ALA A 284 -9.69 -4.05 -4.06
C ALA A 284 -9.39 -3.75 -2.59
N VAL A 285 -10.42 -3.82 -1.74
CA VAL A 285 -10.28 -3.72 -0.29
C VAL A 285 -10.97 -4.92 0.35
N ILE A 286 -10.23 -5.64 1.18
CA ILE A 286 -10.71 -6.79 1.95
C ILE A 286 -10.45 -6.57 3.45
N ARG A 287 -11.25 -7.20 4.30
CA ARG A 287 -11.03 -7.20 5.75
C ARG A 287 -10.26 -8.43 6.20
N THR A 288 -9.50 -8.27 7.27
CA THR A 288 -8.83 -9.37 7.97
C THR A 288 -9.82 -10.43 8.41
N GLU A 289 -11.00 -9.99 8.87
CA GLU A 289 -12.09 -10.85 9.31
C GLU A 289 -12.58 -11.78 8.19
N GLU A 290 -12.47 -11.39 6.91
CA GLU A 290 -12.89 -12.21 5.75
C GLU A 290 -11.89 -13.33 5.40
N LEU A 291 -10.82 -13.48 6.19
CA LEU A 291 -9.83 -14.56 6.05
C LEU A 291 -10.06 -15.71 7.04
N ASP A 292 -11.16 -15.68 7.80
CA ASP A 292 -11.58 -16.83 8.61
C ASP A 292 -11.94 -18.05 7.74
N GLU A 293 -11.97 -19.23 8.34
CA GLU A 293 -12.09 -20.51 7.63
C GLU A 293 -13.31 -20.56 6.69
N ASP A 294 -14.44 -20.01 7.14
CA ASP A 294 -15.70 -20.02 6.39
C ASP A 294 -15.71 -19.09 5.17
N ARG A 295 -14.95 -17.98 5.19
CA ARG A 295 -14.98 -16.97 4.11
C ARG A 295 -13.72 -16.96 3.27
N LYS A 296 -12.64 -17.59 3.73
CA LYS A 296 -11.32 -17.56 3.09
C LYS A 296 -11.39 -17.90 1.61
N LEU A 297 -12.02 -19.02 1.24
CA LEU A 297 -12.07 -19.44 -0.17
C LEU A 297 -12.74 -18.40 -1.06
N GLU A 298 -13.90 -17.89 -0.63
CA GLU A 298 -14.65 -16.89 -1.38
C GLU A 298 -13.89 -15.56 -1.49
N THR A 299 -13.18 -15.16 -0.43
CA THR A 299 -12.30 -13.99 -0.44
C THR A 299 -11.20 -14.13 -1.49
N TYR A 300 -10.52 -15.27 -1.55
CA TYR A 300 -9.48 -15.51 -2.55
C TYR A 300 -10.01 -15.64 -3.97
N ARG A 301 -11.17 -16.27 -4.19
CA ARG A 301 -11.83 -16.30 -5.51
C ARG A 301 -12.07 -14.88 -6.03
N LYS A 302 -12.56 -13.97 -5.17
CA LYS A 302 -12.72 -12.55 -5.52
C LYS A 302 -11.39 -11.88 -5.84
N LEU A 303 -10.33 -12.16 -5.08
CA LEU A 303 -8.99 -11.61 -5.34
C LEU A 303 -8.42 -12.12 -6.67
N PHE A 304 -8.53 -13.41 -6.98
CA PHE A 304 -8.04 -13.98 -8.24
C PHE A 304 -8.82 -13.42 -9.44
N LYS A 305 -10.14 -13.29 -9.32
CA LYS A 305 -10.96 -12.62 -10.33
C LYS A 305 -10.56 -11.14 -10.51
N PHE A 306 -10.28 -10.42 -9.42
CA PHE A 306 -9.83 -9.03 -9.48
C PHE A 306 -8.44 -8.87 -10.14
N LEU A 307 -7.55 -9.84 -9.92
CA LEU A 307 -6.24 -9.95 -10.56
C LEU A 307 -6.31 -10.50 -11.99
N ASP A 308 -7.53 -10.81 -12.47
CA ASP A 308 -7.79 -11.33 -13.81
C ASP A 308 -7.00 -12.61 -14.13
N VAL A 309 -6.76 -13.45 -13.12
CA VAL A 309 -6.18 -14.79 -13.32
C VAL A 309 -7.30 -15.84 -13.36
N ARG A 310 -7.01 -16.99 -13.95
CA ARG A 310 -7.97 -18.11 -14.04
C ARG A 310 -8.50 -18.53 -12.67
N GLU A 311 -9.62 -19.24 -12.66
CA GLU A 311 -10.10 -19.85 -11.42
C GLU A 311 -9.16 -20.97 -10.94
N LEU A 312 -9.20 -21.23 -9.63
CA LEU A 312 -8.47 -22.33 -9.02
C LEU A 312 -9.12 -23.67 -9.38
N THR A 313 -8.29 -24.70 -9.52
CA THR A 313 -8.76 -26.10 -9.56
C THR A 313 -9.14 -26.57 -8.15
N PRO A 314 -9.98 -27.62 -7.99
CA PRO A 314 -10.32 -28.15 -6.67
C PRO A 314 -9.10 -28.52 -5.80
N LEU A 315 -8.01 -28.99 -6.43
CA LEU A 315 -6.77 -29.31 -5.73
C LEU A 315 -6.06 -28.05 -5.20
N GLU A 316 -6.04 -26.99 -6.00
CA GLU A 316 -5.47 -25.70 -5.61
C GLU A 316 -6.30 -25.01 -4.52
N GLU A 317 -7.64 -25.14 -4.57
CA GLU A 317 -8.53 -24.65 -3.50
C GLU A 317 -8.24 -25.38 -2.18
N LYS A 318 -8.07 -26.70 -2.21
CA LYS A 318 -7.70 -27.49 -1.03
C LYS A 318 -6.33 -27.05 -0.48
N ALA A 319 -5.35 -26.79 -1.35
CA ALA A 319 -4.04 -26.30 -0.97
C ALA A 319 -4.10 -24.89 -0.36
N LEU A 320 -4.98 -24.04 -0.85
CA LEU A 320 -5.24 -22.72 -0.28
C LEU A 320 -5.85 -22.82 1.12
N LEU A 321 -6.86 -23.68 1.29
CA LEU A 321 -7.55 -23.85 2.55
C LEU A 321 -6.62 -24.43 3.64
N SER A 322 -5.70 -25.32 3.28
CA SER A 322 -4.74 -25.91 4.23
C SER A 322 -3.65 -24.94 4.72
N LYS A 323 -3.47 -23.77 4.09
CA LYS A 323 -2.51 -22.76 4.54
C LYS A 323 -2.99 -22.11 5.85
N ALA A 324 -2.23 -22.25 6.93
CA ALA A 324 -2.51 -21.53 8.16
C ALA A 324 -2.43 -20.01 7.95
N ASN A 325 -3.32 -19.27 8.63
CA ASN A 325 -3.22 -17.83 8.74
C ASN A 325 -2.04 -17.47 9.67
N PHE A 326 -1.26 -16.45 9.31
CA PHE A 326 -0.06 -16.08 10.04
C PHE A 326 -0.36 -15.11 11.19
N ASN A 327 0.38 -15.24 12.29
CA ASN A 327 0.36 -14.33 13.44
C ASN A 327 -1.00 -14.18 14.15
N ILE A 328 -1.86 -15.20 14.12
CA ILE A 328 -3.13 -15.18 14.85
C ILE A 328 -2.86 -15.18 16.36
N GLY A 329 -3.47 -14.25 17.09
CA GLY A 329 -3.56 -14.31 18.56
C GLY A 329 -2.27 -14.01 19.33
N THR A 330 -1.12 -13.84 18.67
CA THR A 330 0.19 -13.60 19.32
C THR A 330 0.15 -12.44 20.30
N THR A 331 -0.50 -11.33 19.94
CA THR A 331 -0.69 -10.16 20.80
C THR A 331 -1.37 -10.51 22.14
N LYS A 332 -2.43 -11.32 22.11
CA LYS A 332 -3.19 -11.70 23.32
C LYS A 332 -2.42 -12.67 24.20
N LEU A 333 -1.57 -13.51 23.62
CA LEU A 333 -0.70 -14.42 24.38
C LEU A 333 0.39 -13.67 25.16
N VAL A 334 0.89 -12.54 24.63
CA VAL A 334 1.96 -11.78 25.27
C VAL A 334 1.46 -10.89 26.41
N VAL A 335 0.40 -10.09 26.17
CA VAL A 335 -0.02 -9.03 27.10
C VAL A 335 -1.47 -9.20 27.57
N GLY A 336 -2.24 -10.11 26.99
CA GLY A 336 -3.68 -10.23 27.21
C GLY A 336 -4.50 -9.17 26.45
N PRO A 337 -5.82 -9.04 26.73
CA PRO A 337 -6.65 -8.03 26.11
C PRO A 337 -6.36 -6.62 26.64
N MET A 338 -6.47 -5.59 25.78
CA MET A 338 -6.33 -4.18 26.19
C MET A 338 -7.39 -3.78 27.24
N MET A 339 -7.14 -2.70 27.98
CA MET A 339 -8.11 -2.16 28.93
C MET A 339 -9.41 -1.73 28.21
N HIS A 340 -10.57 -1.99 28.83
CA HIS A 340 -11.87 -1.64 28.27
C HIS A 340 -11.99 -0.13 27.99
N GLU A 341 -11.47 0.69 28.91
CA GLU A 341 -11.41 2.14 28.74
C GLU A 341 -10.60 2.55 27.51
N THR A 342 -9.40 1.99 27.32
CA THR A 342 -8.58 2.25 26.12
C THR A 342 -9.34 1.88 24.85
N LYS A 343 -10.03 0.73 24.84
CA LYS A 343 -10.84 0.31 23.70
C LYS A 343 -11.91 1.34 23.38
N LYS A 344 -12.68 1.80 24.38
CA LYS A 344 -13.74 2.80 24.19
C LYS A 344 -13.19 4.12 23.65
N ILE A 345 -12.09 4.63 24.22
CA ILE A 345 -11.45 5.87 23.77
C ILE A 345 -11.00 5.79 22.30
N LEU A 346 -10.40 4.66 21.91
CA LEU A 346 -9.96 4.44 20.54
C LEU A 346 -11.15 4.26 19.58
N GLN A 347 -12.22 3.58 20.00
CA GLN A 347 -13.44 3.46 19.22
C GLN A 347 -14.04 4.84 18.92
N ASP A 348 -14.14 5.70 19.93
CA ASP A 348 -14.65 7.07 19.76
C ASP A 348 -13.75 7.92 18.86
N PHE A 349 -12.41 7.74 18.96
CA PHE A 349 -11.46 8.40 18.09
C PHE A 349 -11.61 7.98 16.61
N TYR A 350 -11.73 6.68 16.33
CA TYR A 350 -11.79 6.16 14.96
C TYR A 350 -13.19 6.25 14.32
N ARG A 351 -14.26 6.34 15.12
CA ARG A 351 -15.66 6.46 14.65
C ARG A 351 -15.86 7.41 13.46
N PRO A 352 -15.41 8.69 13.48
CA PRO A 352 -15.58 9.58 12.33
C PRO A 352 -14.83 9.12 11.08
N PHE A 353 -13.67 8.48 11.24
CA PHE A 353 -12.87 7.95 10.14
C PHE A 353 -13.51 6.70 9.53
N ASN A 354 -14.04 5.81 10.38
CA ASN A 354 -14.77 4.61 9.96
C ASN A 354 -16.05 4.97 9.19
N LYS A 355 -16.81 5.98 9.66
CA LYS A 355 -17.99 6.48 8.92
C LYS A 355 -17.65 6.98 7.53
N LYS A 356 -16.49 7.66 7.36
CA LYS A 356 -16.02 8.09 6.03
C LYS A 356 -15.55 6.92 5.18
N LEU A 357 -14.85 5.95 5.79
CA LEU A 357 -14.45 4.73 5.09
C LEU A 357 -15.66 3.96 4.55
N SER A 358 -16.72 3.79 5.36
CA SER A 358 -17.95 3.13 4.90
C SER A 358 -18.67 3.90 3.80
N LYS A 359 -18.52 5.23 3.71
CA LYS A 359 -19.06 5.98 2.55
C LYS A 359 -18.25 5.73 1.28
N LEU A 360 -16.93 5.64 1.40
CA LEU A 360 -16.01 5.33 0.30
C LEU A 360 -16.16 3.88 -0.16
N ILE A 361 -16.36 2.96 0.80
CA ILE A 361 -16.41 1.51 0.63
C ILE A 361 -17.62 0.95 1.40
N PRO A 362 -18.83 0.96 0.81
CA PRO A 362 -20.08 0.64 1.53
C PRO A 362 -20.15 -0.72 2.23
N TYR A 363 -19.40 -1.70 1.76
CA TYR A 363 -19.37 -3.04 2.35
C TYR A 363 -18.36 -3.20 3.51
N ILE A 364 -17.61 -2.14 3.83
CA ILE A 364 -16.69 -2.09 4.97
C ILE A 364 -17.34 -1.25 6.07
N THR A 365 -17.81 -1.91 7.12
CA THR A 365 -18.38 -1.26 8.31
C THR A 365 -17.69 -1.72 9.58
N TYR A 366 -17.46 -0.77 10.48
CA TYR A 366 -17.09 -0.99 11.87
C TYR A 366 -18.20 -0.36 12.71
N ASN A 367 -18.87 -1.16 13.53
CA ASN A 367 -20.18 -0.82 14.13
C ASN A 367 -20.10 0.13 15.35
N TYR A 368 -19.00 0.87 15.52
CA TYR A 368 -18.86 1.87 16.56
C TYR A 368 -18.59 3.24 15.96
#